data_AF-A0A1I1PRJ9-F1
#
_entry.id   AF-A0A1I1PRJ9-F1
#
_cell.length_a   1.000
_cell.length_b   1.000
_cell.length_c   1.000
_cell.angle_alpha   90.00
_cell.angle_beta   90.00
_cell.angle_gamma   90.00
#
_symmetry.space_group_name_H-M   'P 1'
#
loop_
_entity.id
_entity.type
_entity.pdbx_description
1 polymer ?
#
loop_
_entity_poly.entity_id
_entity_poly.type
_entity_poly.pdbx_seq_one_letter_code
_entity_poly.pdbx_strand_id
1 'polypeptide(L)'
;MTAPGDTDLHFWLTRSVGRSIGLNFTAAMKEGRLSPDAYADLVHECRCCPHVASCQRWLGLQRGLPGQRRPPGFCRNAPSLEALRPH
;
A
#
# COMPACT_ATOMS: atom_id res chain seq x y z
N MET A 1 1.36 5.34 -24.65
CA MET A 1 1.86 4.66 -23.44
C MET A 1 1.93 5.71 -22.35
N THR A 2 1.01 5.70 -21.38
CA THR A 2 1.02 6.69 -20.29
C THR A 2 2.20 6.38 -19.38
N ALA A 3 3.03 7.38 -19.08
CA ALA A 3 4.16 7.20 -18.18
C ALA A 3 3.63 6.75 -16.79
N PRO A 4 4.27 5.77 -16.14
CA PRO A 4 3.87 5.36 -14.80
C PRO A 4 4.11 6.52 -13.83
N GLY A 5 3.21 6.68 -12.84
CA GLY A 5 3.15 7.85 -11.94
C GLY A 5 4.43 8.11 -11.13
N ASP A 6 4.49 9.19 -10.37
CA ASP A 6 5.72 9.55 -9.64
C ASP A 6 6.12 8.51 -8.57
N THR A 7 7.37 8.02 -8.60
CA THR A 7 7.82 6.95 -7.70
C THR A 7 7.73 7.35 -6.22
N ASP A 8 8.06 8.58 -5.86
CA ASP A 8 8.02 9.05 -4.47
C ASP A 8 6.57 9.10 -3.97
N LEU A 9 5.66 9.64 -4.80
CA LEU A 9 4.23 9.62 -4.51
C LEU A 9 3.71 8.20 -4.23
N HIS A 10 4.05 7.24 -5.10
CA HIS A 10 3.57 5.86 -4.97
C HIS A 10 4.20 5.10 -3.80
N PHE A 11 5.44 5.43 -3.45
CA PHE A 11 6.07 4.95 -2.23
C PHE A 11 5.29 5.41 -0.98
N TRP A 12 4.94 6.69 -0.89
CA TRP A 12 4.16 7.23 0.22
C TRP A 12 2.73 6.70 0.26
N LEU A 13 2.08 6.53 -0.89
CA LEU A 13 0.75 5.93 -0.99
C LEU A 13 0.73 4.50 -0.46
N THR A 14 1.67 3.67 -0.92
CA THR A 14 1.79 2.27 -0.48
C THR A 14 1.95 2.21 1.03
N ARG A 15 2.85 3.03 1.59
CA ARG A 15 3.06 3.13 3.04
C ARG A 15 1.81 3.59 3.80
N SER A 16 1.09 4.56 3.25
CA SER A 16 -0.11 5.12 3.88
C SER A 16 -1.26 4.11 3.91
N VAL A 17 -1.47 3.38 2.82
CA VAL A 17 -2.45 2.30 2.75
C VAL A 17 -2.11 1.22 3.77
N GLY A 18 -0.85 0.77 3.81
CA GLY A 18 -0.39 -0.21 4.81
C GLY A 18 -0.69 0.25 6.24
N ARG A 19 -0.34 1.50 6.56
CA ARG A 19 -0.64 2.07 7.89
C ARG A 19 -2.15 2.09 8.18
N SER A 20 -3.00 2.47 7.22
CA SER A 20 -4.46 2.48 7.42
C SER A 20 -5.02 1.10 7.76
N ILE A 21 -4.44 0.03 7.20
CA ILE A 21 -4.84 -1.37 7.45
C ILE A 21 -4.08 -2.04 8.61
N GLY A 22 -3.21 -1.31 9.32
CA GLY A 22 -2.42 -1.83 10.45
C GLY A 22 -1.14 -2.55 10.06
N LEU A 23 -0.75 -2.49 8.80
CA LEU A 23 0.49 -3.05 8.31
C LEU A 23 1.65 -2.06 8.51
N ASN A 24 2.72 -2.53 9.13
CA ASN A 24 3.99 -1.83 9.18
C ASN A 24 5.02 -2.54 8.29
N PHE A 25 5.27 -2.00 7.10
CA PHE A 25 6.25 -2.57 6.15
C PHE A 25 7.65 -2.68 6.75
N THR A 26 8.07 -1.73 7.57
CA THR A 26 9.39 -1.78 8.22
C THR A 26 9.48 -2.95 9.20
N ALA A 27 8.41 -3.22 9.96
CA ALA A 27 8.35 -4.39 10.84
C ALA A 27 8.33 -5.69 10.02
N ALA A 28 7.47 -5.78 8.99
CA ALA A 28 7.39 -6.94 8.11
C ALA A 28 8.73 -7.26 7.43
N MET A 29 9.49 -6.23 7.02
CA MET A 29 10.83 -6.41 6.47
C MET A 29 11.83 -6.89 7.52
N LYS A 30 11.79 -6.32 8.73
CA LYS A 30 12.66 -6.73 9.85
C LYS A 30 12.39 -8.18 10.29
N GLU A 31 11.14 -8.62 10.20
CA GLU A 31 10.71 -9.99 10.51
C GLU A 31 10.95 -10.99 9.37
N GLY A 32 11.46 -10.53 8.22
CA GLY A 32 11.68 -11.38 7.04
C GLY A 32 10.40 -11.81 6.32
N ARG A 33 9.24 -11.25 6.70
CA ARG A 33 7.93 -11.48 6.05
C ARG A 33 7.80 -10.74 4.72
N LEU A 34 8.63 -9.72 4.49
CA LEU A 34 8.68 -8.93 3.26
C LEU A 34 10.14 -8.65 2.89
N SER A 35 10.54 -8.94 1.66
CA SER A 35 11.86 -8.54 1.17
C SER A 35 11.84 -7.10 0.64
N PRO A 36 12.96 -6.36 0.69
CA PRO A 36 13.04 -5.01 0.10
C PRO A 36 12.68 -5.00 -1.40
N ASP A 37 13.06 -6.05 -2.13
CA ASP A 37 12.75 -6.23 -3.54
C ASP A 37 11.24 -6.40 -3.78
N ALA A 38 10.59 -7.27 -2.99
CA ALA A 38 9.14 -7.43 -3.00
C ALA A 38 8.39 -6.15 -2.61
N TYR A 39 8.95 -5.33 -1.71
CA TYR A 39 8.39 -4.01 -1.40
C TYR A 39 8.51 -3.03 -2.58
N ALA A 40 9.65 -3.05 -3.30
CA ALA A 40 9.82 -2.25 -4.51
C ALA A 40 8.82 -2.66 -5.61
N ASP A 41 8.56 -3.97 -5.75
CA ASP A 41 7.55 -4.51 -6.67
C ASP A 41 6.14 -4.01 -6.32
N LEU A 42 5.76 -4.01 -5.03
CA LEU A 42 4.49 -3.42 -4.58
C LEU A 42 4.36 -1.94 -4.97
N VAL A 43 5.43 -1.16 -4.80
CA VAL A 43 5.43 0.27 -5.20
C VAL A 43 5.33 0.41 -6.71
N HIS A 44 6.01 -0.45 -7.48
CA HIS A 44 5.92 -0.48 -8.94
C HIS A 44 4.51 -0.80 -9.43
N GLU A 45 3.87 -1.83 -8.89
CA GLU A 45 2.48 -2.19 -9.22
C GLU A 45 1.50 -1.07 -8.82
N CYS A 46 1.75 -0.39 -7.70
CA CYS A 46 0.98 0.79 -7.31
C CYS A 46 1.14 1.92 -8.35
N ARG A 47 2.35 2.11 -8.88
CA ARG A 47 2.71 3.12 -9.87
C ARG A 47 1.98 2.96 -11.21
N CYS A 48 1.67 1.72 -11.56
CA CYS A 48 0.92 1.35 -12.76
C CYS A 48 -0.61 1.38 -12.54
N CYS A 49 -1.08 1.63 -11.32
CA CYS A 49 -2.51 1.61 -11.01
C CYS A 49 -3.22 2.88 -11.53
N PRO A 50 -4.34 2.76 -12.27
CA PRO A 50 -5.08 3.92 -12.77
C PRO A 50 -5.97 4.59 -11.69
N HIS A 51 -6.13 3.97 -10.51
CA HIS A 51 -7.07 4.42 -9.47
C HIS A 51 -6.42 5.29 -8.37
N VAL A 52 -5.31 5.97 -8.66
CA VAL A 52 -4.55 6.78 -7.68
C VAL A 52 -5.41 7.84 -7.01
N ALA A 53 -6.18 8.60 -7.79
CA ALA A 53 -7.06 9.64 -7.25
C ALA A 53 -8.14 9.08 -6.30
N SER A 54 -8.64 7.87 -6.59
CA SER A 54 -9.56 7.16 -5.69
C SER A 54 -8.85 6.63 -4.44
N CYS A 55 -7.60 6.18 -4.56
CA CYS A 55 -6.76 5.79 -3.43
C CYS A 55 -6.51 6.96 -2.47
N GLN A 56 -6.14 8.13 -2.99
CA GLN A 56 -5.93 9.34 -2.20
C GLN A 56 -7.21 9.80 -1.49
N ARG A 57 -8.35 9.81 -2.19
CA ARG A 57 -9.66 10.11 -1.57
C ARG A 57 -10.00 9.11 -0.48
N TRP A 58 -9.82 7.82 -0.75
CA TRP A 58 -10.01 6.78 0.26
C TRP A 58 -9.11 7.04 1.48
N LEU A 59 -7.82 7.32 1.29
CA LEU A 59 -6.87 7.68 2.35
C LEU A 59 -7.32 8.89 3.17
N GLY A 60 -7.81 9.95 2.51
CA GLY A 60 -8.35 11.14 3.18
C GLY A 60 -9.59 10.85 4.05
N LEU A 61 -10.36 9.82 3.71
CA LEU A 61 -11.51 9.34 4.50
C LEU A 61 -11.09 8.41 5.65
N GLN A 62 -9.83 8.01 5.76
CA GLN A 62 -9.32 7.18 6.85
C GLN A 62 -9.06 8.05 8.09
N ARG A 63 -10.14 8.53 8.72
CA ARG A 63 -10.09 9.16 10.05
C ARG A 63 -10.31 8.07 11.11
N GLY A 64 -9.33 7.88 12.01
CA GLY A 64 -9.41 6.90 13.11
C GLY A 64 -8.11 6.13 13.35
N LEU A 65 -8.18 5.13 14.24
CA LEU A 65 -7.04 4.29 14.62
C LEU A 65 -6.60 3.41 13.43
N PRO A 66 -5.29 3.36 13.11
CA PRO A 66 -4.75 2.44 12.11
C PRO A 66 -4.98 0.98 12.55
N GLY A 67 -5.32 0.08 11.62
CA GLY A 67 -5.39 -1.37 11.89
C GLY A 67 -6.76 -2.03 11.93
N GLN A 68 -7.85 -1.28 11.70
CA GLN A 68 -9.21 -1.87 11.66
C GLN A 68 -9.80 -1.95 10.26
N ARG A 69 -9.05 -1.58 9.22
CA ARG A 69 -9.59 -1.44 7.87
C ARG A 69 -8.94 -2.42 6.90
N ARG A 70 -9.70 -2.80 5.88
CA ARG A 70 -9.22 -3.59 4.74
C ARG A 70 -8.74 -2.64 3.64
N PRO A 71 -7.80 -3.06 2.79
CA PRO A 71 -7.41 -2.29 1.63
C PRO A 71 -8.63 -2.09 0.72
N PRO A 72 -8.68 -0.98 -0.02
CA PRO A 72 -9.82 -0.72 -0.89
C PRO A 72 -9.89 -1.79 -1.98
N GLY A 73 -11.11 -2.22 -2.35
CA GLY A 73 -11.31 -3.30 -3.34
C GLY A 73 -10.78 -2.97 -4.75
N PHE A 74 -10.52 -1.70 -5.05
CA PHE A 74 -9.87 -1.26 -6.29
C PHE A 74 -8.34 -1.27 -6.22
N CYS A 75 -7.74 -1.54 -5.06
CA CYS A 75 -6.29 -1.60 -4.91
C CYS A 75 -5.76 -2.90 -5.50
N ARG A 76 -4.92 -2.79 -6.51
CA ARG A 76 -4.23 -3.93 -7.12
C ARG A 76 -3.36 -4.72 -6.13
N ASN A 77 -2.77 -4.01 -5.17
CA ASN A 77 -1.95 -4.62 -4.11
C ASN A 77 -2.78 -5.16 -2.94
N ALA A 78 -4.11 -5.05 -2.95
CA ALA A 78 -4.96 -5.52 -1.85
C ALA A 78 -4.63 -6.94 -1.38
N PRO A 79 -4.54 -7.99 -2.24
CA PRO A 79 -4.25 -9.34 -1.78
C PRO A 79 -2.86 -9.46 -1.12
N SER A 80 -1.82 -8.86 -1.71
CA SER A 80 -0.47 -8.87 -1.15
C SER A 80 -0.39 -8.12 0.18
N LEU A 81 -1.11 -7.00 0.31
CA LEU A 81 -1.17 -6.23 1.55
C LEU A 81 -1.96 -6.98 2.64
N GLU A 82 -3.07 -7.64 2.30
CA GLU A 82 -3.83 -8.47 3.24
C GLU A 82 -2.99 -9.63 3.78
N ALA A 83 -2.18 -10.27 2.93
CA ALA A 83 -1.30 -11.38 3.29
C ALA A 83 -0.15 -10.97 4.24
N LEU A 84 0.27 -9.71 4.18
CA LEU A 84 1.33 -9.18 5.04
C LEU A 84 0.84 -8.71 6.41
N ARG A 85 -0.49 -8.58 6.61
CA ARG A 85 -1.04 -8.12 7.88
C ARG A 85 -0.64 -9.05 9.02
N PRO A 86 -0.24 -8.51 10.17
CA PRO A 86 0.00 -9.33 11.35
C PRO A 86 -1.29 -10.03 11.79
N HIS A 87 -1.18 -11.30 12.21
CA HIS A 87 -2.25 -12.10 12.79
C HIS A 87 -2.59 -11.64 14.21
#